data_AF-A0ABD6CNK2-F1
#
_entry.id   AF-A0ABD6CNK2-F1
#
_cell.length_a   1.000
_cell.length_b   1.000
_cell.length_c   1.000
_cell.angle_alpha   90.00
_cell.angle_beta   90.00
_cell.angle_gamma   90.00
#
_symmetry.space_group_name_H-M   'P 1'
#
loop_
_entity.id
_entity.type
_entity.pdbx_description
1 polymer ?
#
loop_
_entity_poly.entity_id
_entity_poly.type
_entity_poly.pdbx_seq_one_letter_code
_entity_poly.pdbx_strand_id
1 'polypeptide(L)' 'MGDRISIFNTSGAEPVGMSLEREYECPECGHNGFWKTASMTLHLGTKTKWSCNECGYGFIEINGISTAKA' A
#
# COMPACT_ATOMS: atom_id res chain seq x y z
N MET A 1 -11.54 -28.94 -26.95
CA MET A 1 -12.71 -28.14 -26.53
C MET A 1 -12.37 -27.61 -25.15
N GLY A 2 -11.59 -26.55 -25.01
CA GLY A 2 -12.03 -25.17 -25.19
C GLY A 2 -11.78 -24.44 -23.86
N ASP A 3 -10.53 -24.00 -23.71
CA ASP A 3 -10.02 -22.83 -22.98
C ASP A 3 -10.25 -22.65 -21.47
N ARG A 4 -9.16 -22.97 -20.74
CA ARG A 4 -8.89 -22.54 -19.36
C ARG A 4 -8.70 -21.02 -19.34
N ILE A 5 -9.73 -20.28 -18.96
CA ILE A 5 -9.59 -18.84 -18.69
C ILE A 5 -9.18 -18.66 -17.22
N SER A 6 -7.88 -18.80 -16.94
CA SER A 6 -7.29 -18.33 -15.68
C SER A 6 -6.98 -16.84 -15.81
N ILE A 7 -7.94 -15.99 -15.41
CA ILE A 7 -7.75 -14.52 -15.32
C ILE A 7 -7.01 -14.19 -14.01
N PHE A 8 -5.80 -14.70 -13.86
CA PHE A 8 -4.83 -14.09 -12.96
C PHE A 8 -3.54 -13.94 -13.73
N ASN A 9 -3.55 -12.99 -14.67
CA ASN A 9 -2.32 -12.49 -15.25
C ASN A 9 -1.68 -11.54 -14.23
N THR A 10 -1.05 -12.10 -13.20
CA THR A 10 -0.11 -11.38 -12.34
C THR A 10 1.24 -11.32 -13.05
N SER A 11 1.30 -10.60 -14.17
CA SER A 11 2.58 -10.23 -14.77
C SER A 11 3.17 -9.10 -13.93
N GLY A 12 4.36 -9.35 -13.38
CA GLY A 12 5.26 -8.29 -12.93
C GLY A 12 4.94 -7.70 -11.55
N ALA A 13 5.03 -8.52 -10.50
CA ALA A 13 5.47 -8.00 -9.22
C ALA A 13 7.00 -7.88 -9.26
N GLU A 14 7.48 -6.83 -9.94
CA GLU A 14 8.84 -6.32 -9.79
C GLU A 14 9.09 -6.19 -8.27
N PRO A 15 10.19 -6.70 -7.71
CA PRO A 15 10.53 -6.44 -6.32
C PRO A 15 10.98 -4.99 -6.24
N VAL A 16 10.01 -4.08 -6.13
CA VAL A 16 10.29 -2.73 -5.67
C VAL A 16 10.82 -2.92 -4.26
N GLY A 17 12.15 -2.87 -4.14
CA GLY A 17 12.88 -2.81 -2.90
C GLY A 17 12.50 -1.54 -2.14
N MET A 18 11.29 -1.52 -1.60
CA MET A 18 10.95 -0.70 -0.46
C MET A 18 11.31 -1.56 0.74
N SER A 19 12.54 -1.40 1.22
CA SER A 19 12.91 -1.76 2.60
C SER A 19 12.02 -0.94 3.55
N LEU A 20 10.76 -1.34 3.67
CA LEU A 20 9.75 -0.81 4.58
C LEU A 20 9.74 -1.61 5.89
N GLU A 21 10.85 -2.27 6.21
CA GLU A 21 10.96 -3.19 7.33
C GLU A 21 10.95 -2.48 8.69
N ARG A 22 10.98 -1.14 8.82
CA ARG A 22 11.07 -0.61 10.21
C ARG A 22 10.65 0.79 10.62
N GLU A 23 10.52 1.82 9.78
CA GLU A 23 10.68 3.20 10.33
C GLU A 23 9.62 4.24 9.94
N TYR A 24 8.37 3.86 9.67
CA TYR A 24 7.33 4.89 9.61
C TYR A 24 6.63 4.98 10.97
N GLU A 25 6.85 6.10 11.65
CA GLU A 25 6.05 6.49 12.81
C GLU A 25 4.70 7.00 12.30
N CYS A 26 3.62 6.66 13.01
CA CYS A 26 2.31 7.19 12.65
C CYS A 26 2.35 8.73 12.76
N PRO A 27 1.98 9.49 11.70
CA PRO A 27 2.03 10.95 11.74
C PRO A 27 1.03 11.57 12.72
N GLU A 28 0.06 10.78 13.20
CA GLU A 28 -0.95 11.23 14.16
C GLU A 28 -0.53 10.93 15.61
N CYS A 29 -0.12 9.69 15.90
CA CYS A 29 0.19 9.29 17.28
C CYS A 29 1.68 9.12 17.59
N GLY A 30 2.58 9.17 16.60
CA GLY A 30 4.02 8.97 16.77
C GLY A 30 4.45 7.54 17.08
N HIS A 31 3.53 6.57 17.13
CA HIS A 31 3.87 5.18 17.43
C HIS A 31 4.42 4.43 16.21
N ASN A 32 5.34 3.51 16.48
CA ASN A 32 6.05 2.63 15.54
C ASN A 32 5.16 1.49 14.96
N GLY A 33 3.84 1.61 15.11
CA GLY A 33 2.86 0.61 14.69
C GLY A 33 2.28 0.86 13.30
N PHE A 34 2.99 1.61 12.45
CA PHE A 34 2.50 2.02 11.13
C PHE A 34 3.08 1.15 10.02
N TRP A 35 2.22 0.47 9.27
CA TRP A 35 2.66 -0.47 8.25
C TRP A 35 1.78 -0.43 7.01
N LYS A 36 2.38 -0.83 5.88
CA LYS A 36 1.73 -0.92 4.59
C LYS A 36 0.84 -2.16 4.54
N THR A 37 -0.47 -1.96 4.49
CA THR A 37 -1.43 -3.08 4.55
C THR A 37 -1.87 -3.60 3.18
N ALA A 38 -1.74 -2.81 2.11
CA ALA A 38 -1.84 -3.29 0.73
C ALA A 38 -1.29 -2.24 -0.24
N SER A 39 -0.91 -2.72 -1.42
CA SER A 39 -0.72 -1.90 -2.61
C SER A 39 -1.47 -2.49 -3.78
N MET A 40 -2.03 -1.62 -4.61
CA MET A 40 -2.70 -1.97 -5.84
C MET A 40 -2.30 -0.98 -6.93
N THR A 41 -1.90 -1.49 -8.08
CA THR A 41 -1.61 -0.66 -9.25
C THR A 41 -2.92 -0.32 -9.93
N LEU A 42 -3.20 0.97 -10.07
CA LEU A 42 -4.33 1.51 -10.81
C LEU A 42 -3.83 2.19 -12.09
N HIS A 43 -4.73 2.44 -13.04
CA HIS A 43 -4.42 3.27 -14.21
C HIS A 43 -3.89 4.67 -13.83
N LEU A 44 -4.32 5.19 -12.69
CA LEU A 44 -3.93 6.50 -12.17
C LEU A 44 -2.61 6.47 -11.38
N GLY A 45 -2.00 5.29 -11.20
CA GLY A 45 -0.76 5.08 -10.45
C GLY A 45 -0.89 4.05 -9.32
N THR A 46 0.14 3.94 -8.50
CA THR A 46 0.18 2.97 -7.40
C THR A 46 -0.59 3.49 -6.19
N LYS A 47 -1.68 2.80 -5.83
CA LYS A 47 -2.43 3.02 -4.59
C LYS A 47 -1.80 2.19 -3.48
N THR A 48 -1.33 2.84 -2.42
CA THR A 48 -0.82 2.22 -1.21
C THR A 48 -1.72 2.59 -0.04
N LYS A 49 -2.15 1.61 0.75
CA LYS A 49 -2.87 1.84 2.00
C LYS A 49 -1.95 1.62 3.19
N TRP A 50 -2.01 2.53 4.13
CA TRP A 50 -1.24 2.52 5.36
C TRP A 50 -2.17 2.48 6.56
N SER A 51 -1.77 1.76 7.61
CA SER A 51 -2.57 1.61 8.81
C SER A 51 -1.69 1.60 10.06
N CYS A 52 -2.16 2.26 11.11
CA CYS A 52 -1.65 2.15 12.46
C CYS A 52 -2.50 1.15 13.26
N ASN A 53 -1.87 0.25 14.01
CA ASN A 53 -2.60 -0.66 14.90
C ASN A 53 -3.01 0.01 16.23
N GLU A 54 -2.25 1.00 16.70
CA GLU A 54 -2.45 1.62 18.01
C GLU A 54 -3.59 2.64 18.03
N CYS A 55 -3.60 3.59 17.09
CA CYS A 55 -4.64 4.63 17.04
C CYS A 55 -5.75 4.33 16.01
N GLY A 56 -5.59 3.28 15.20
CA GLY A 56 -6.50 2.98 14.10
C GLY A 56 -6.44 3.97 12.93
N TYR A 57 -5.49 4.91 12.96
CA TYR A 57 -5.28 5.87 11.87
C TYR A 57 -4.81 5.16 10.61
N GLY A 58 -5.43 5.47 9.48
CA GLY A 58 -5.03 4.92 8.19
C GLY A 58 -5.29 5.92 7.08
N PHE A 59 -4.38 5.94 6.10
CA PHE A 59 -4.54 6.78 4.92
C PHE A 59 -4.16 6.02 3.65
N ILE A 60 -4.58 6.60 2.53
CA ILE A 60 -4.31 6.07 1.21
C ILE A 60 -3.40 7.06 0.50
N GLU A 61 -2.34 6.55 -0.09
CA GLU A 61 -1.44 7.29 -0.95
C GLU A 61 -1.59 6.77 -2.38
N ILE A 62 -1.79 7.68 -3.34
CA ILE A 62 -1.86 7.34 -4.76
C ILE A 62 -0.87 8.21 -5.51
N ASN A 63 0.18 7.60 -6.07
CA ASN A 63 1.15 8.30 -6.90
C ASN A 63 1.73 9.58 -6.25
N GLY A 64 2.02 9.53 -4.94
CA GLY A 64 2.52 10.67 -4.15
C GLY A 64 1.45 11.63 -3.60
N ILE A 65 0.17 11.33 -3.81
CA ILE A 65 -0.97 12.08 -3.24
C ILE A 65 -1.52 11.31 -2.05
N SER A 66 -1.31 11.80 -0.83
CA SER A 66 -1.88 11.24 0.39
C SER A 66 -3.26 11.83 0.68
N THR A 67 -4.20 10.98 1.09
CA THR A 67 -5.48 11.43 1.67
C THR A 67 -5.35 11.90 3.10
N ALA A 68 -4.22 11.59 3.76
CA ALA A 68 -3.78 12.28 4.97
C ALA A 68 -3.36 13.69 4.56
N LYS A 69 -4.29 14.64 4.64
CA LYS A 69 -4.01 16.06 4.51
C LYS A 69 -4.19 16.70 5.89
N ALA A 70 -3.24 17.58 6.22
CA ALA A 70 -3.03 18.26 7.49
C ALA A 70 -4.31 18.84 8.15
#